data_AF-A0AAE2C8Z2-F1
#
_entry.id   AF-A0AAE2C8Z2-F1
#
_cell.length_a   1.000
_cell.length_b   1.000
_cell.length_c   1.000
_cell.angle_alpha   90.00
_cell.angle_beta   90.00
_cell.angle_gamma   90.00
#
_symmetry.space_group_name_H-M   'P 1'
#
loop_
_entity.id
_entity.type
_entity.pdbx_description
1 polymer ?
#
loop_
_entity_poly.entity_id
_entity_poly.type
_entity_poly.pdbx_seq_one_letter_code
_entity_poly.pdbx_strand_id
1 'polypeptide(L)'
;MVECDFKLQTPNYHPASKCKVEAISSEIGGDRVGIRLSPFSNYMEAGEPEPKALGLYMAEALNKYGILYCHMAKPRVYNYEETPEAHSLKPMRMALRGTFIVNGDYGRKDGNMRIMLIL
;
A
#
# COMPACT_ATOMS: atom_id res chain seq x y z
N MET A 1 7.95 -16.15 -4.11
CA MET A 1 7.15 -14.95 -3.83
C MET A 1 7.92 -14.12 -2.82
N VAL A 2 8.19 -12.85 -3.13
CA VAL A 2 8.89 -11.92 -2.21
C VAL A 2 7.93 -10.80 -1.85
N GLU A 3 7.75 -10.54 -0.55
CA GLU A 3 6.98 -9.38 -0.04
C GLU A 3 7.97 -8.30 0.40
N CYS A 4 7.80 -7.08 -0.09
CA CYS A 4 8.63 -5.93 0.30
C CYS A 4 7.79 -4.88 1.02
N ASP A 5 8.20 -4.56 2.25
CA ASP A 5 7.63 -3.47 3.05
C ASP A 5 8.36 -2.16 2.72
N PHE A 6 7.64 -1.19 2.14
CA PHE A 6 8.20 0.14 1.88
C PHE A 6 7.69 1.16 2.88
N LYS A 7 8.62 1.86 3.53
CA LYS A 7 8.32 3.11 4.24
C LYS A 7 8.13 4.21 3.19
N LEU A 8 7.00 4.91 3.29
CA LEU A 8 6.66 6.06 2.46
C LEU A 8 7.01 7.33 3.26
N GLN A 9 8.27 7.77 3.21
CA GLN A 9 8.74 9.01 3.86
C GLN A 9 9.35 9.94 2.80
N THR A 10 9.11 11.25 2.93
CA THR A 10 9.88 12.31 2.27
C THR A 10 10.48 13.27 3.33
N PRO A 11 11.58 13.98 2.99
CA PRO A 11 11.42 15.23 2.23
C PRO A 11 12.00 15.17 0.82
N ASN A 12 12.61 14.05 0.43
CA ASN A 12 13.04 13.80 -0.95
C ASN A 12 12.57 12.41 -1.35
N TYR A 13 11.72 12.36 -2.38
CA TYR A 13 11.41 11.16 -3.15
C TYR A 13 12.62 10.24 -3.20
N HIS A 14 12.62 9.11 -2.49
CA HIS A 14 13.79 8.24 -2.53
C HIS A 14 13.67 7.34 -3.77
N PRO A 15 14.43 7.58 -4.87
CA PRO A 15 14.39 6.73 -6.06
C PRO A 15 14.73 5.25 -5.74
N ALA A 16 15.31 4.99 -4.57
CA ALA A 16 15.61 3.66 -4.05
C ALA A 16 14.39 2.75 -3.93
N SER A 17 13.20 3.26 -3.57
CA SER A 17 12.01 2.40 -3.41
C SER A 17 11.51 1.88 -4.76
N LYS A 18 11.45 2.73 -5.79
CA LYS A 18 11.15 2.32 -7.17
C LYS A 18 12.22 1.38 -7.73
N CYS A 19 13.49 1.73 -7.49
CA CYS A 19 14.65 0.97 -7.94
C CYS A 19 14.63 -0.47 -7.37
N LYS A 20 14.19 -0.65 -6.13
CA LYS A 20 14.07 -1.98 -5.51
C LYS A 20 12.99 -2.83 -6.18
N VAL A 21 11.80 -2.28 -6.46
CA VAL A 21 10.73 -3.05 -7.14
C VAL A 21 11.17 -3.46 -8.53
N GLU A 22 11.85 -2.55 -9.24
CA GLU A 22 12.40 -2.81 -10.57
C GLU A 22 13.46 -3.90 -10.55
N ALA A 23 14.45 -3.80 -9.65
CA ALA A 23 15.52 -4.78 -9.52
C ALA A 23 14.95 -6.18 -9.20
N ILE A 24 14.05 -6.28 -8.23
CA ILE A 24 13.44 -7.55 -7.84
C ILE A 24 12.57 -8.10 -8.98
N SER A 25 11.73 -7.27 -9.59
CA SER A 25 10.85 -7.72 -10.69
C SER A 25 11.63 -8.15 -11.93
N SER A 26 12.81 -7.56 -12.16
CA SER A 26 13.70 -7.95 -13.26
C SER A 26 14.37 -9.30 -12.99
N GLU A 27 14.74 -9.56 -11.74
CA GLU A 27 15.41 -10.80 -11.34
C GLU A 27 14.45 -12.00 -11.28
N ILE A 28 13.25 -11.80 -10.69
CA ILE A 28 12.33 -12.89 -10.41
C ILE A 28 11.01 -12.79 -11.15
N GLY A 29 10.77 -11.80 -12.01
CA GLY A 29 9.46 -11.59 -12.65
C GLY A 29 8.45 -10.95 -11.70
N GLY A 30 7.75 -9.90 -12.18
CA GLY A 30 6.77 -9.15 -11.38
C GLY A 30 5.60 -10.01 -10.88
N ASP A 31 5.21 -11.02 -11.64
CA ASP A 31 4.17 -12.01 -11.31
C ASP A 31 4.51 -12.87 -10.08
N ARG A 32 5.72 -12.75 -9.55
CA ARG A 32 6.17 -13.39 -8.30
C ARG A 32 6.50 -12.40 -7.19
N VAL A 33 6.21 -11.11 -7.39
CA VAL A 33 6.49 -10.02 -6.44
C VAL A 33 5.20 -9.51 -5.79
N GLY A 34 5.19 -9.48 -4.45
CA GLY A 34 4.18 -8.82 -3.63
C GLY A 34 4.75 -7.56 -2.98
N ILE A 35 3.94 -6.52 -2.84
CA ILE A 35 4.37 -5.24 -2.25
C ILE A 35 3.44 -4.85 -1.12
N ARG A 36 3.99 -4.52 0.05
CA ARG A 36 3.21 -4.06 1.19
C ARG A 36 3.45 -2.57 1.46
N LEU A 37 2.35 -1.84 1.59
CA LEU A 37 2.33 -0.38 1.80
C LEU A 37 1.44 -0.03 3.00
N SER A 38 1.88 0.95 3.79
CA SER A 38 1.13 1.48 4.94
C SER A 38 0.99 3.01 4.81
N PRO A 39 0.17 3.50 3.86
CA PRO A 39 0.22 4.89 3.40
C PRO A 39 -0.11 5.93 4.46
N PHE A 40 -0.88 5.59 5.50
CA PHE A 40 -1.19 6.55 6.57
C PHE A 40 -0.64 6.14 7.94
N SER A 41 0.33 5.22 7.97
CA SER A 41 1.04 4.93 9.22
C SER A 41 2.09 6.01 9.47
N ASN A 42 2.15 6.52 10.69
CA ASN A 42 3.21 7.41 11.17
C ASN A 42 4.21 6.67 12.10
N TYR A 43 4.18 5.34 12.10
CA TYR A 43 5.00 4.51 12.97
C TYR A 43 6.50 4.76 12.75
N MET A 44 7.26 4.91 13.83
CA MET A 44 8.71 5.18 13.78
C MET A 44 9.06 6.40 12.90
N GLU A 45 8.32 7.50 13.11
CA GLU A 45 8.50 8.77 12.39
C GLU A 45 8.27 8.66 10.88
N ALA A 46 7.57 7.61 10.42
CA ALA A 46 7.26 7.36 9.02
C ALA A 46 6.03 8.11 8.49
N GLY A 47 5.65 9.20 9.16
CA GLY A 47 4.55 10.03 8.73
C GLY A 47 4.90 10.78 7.44
N GLU A 48 3.92 10.84 6.54
CA GLU A 48 3.97 11.65 5.32
C GLU A 48 2.92 12.77 5.44
N PRO A 49 3.27 14.04 5.13
CA PRO A 49 2.30 15.14 5.10
C PRO A 49 1.14 14.93 4.11
N GLU A 50 1.39 14.34 2.94
CA GLU A 50 0.37 14.05 1.91
C GLU A 50 0.18 12.54 1.63
N PRO A 51 -0.26 11.74 2.62
CA PRO A 51 -0.24 10.28 2.54
C PRO A 51 -1.20 9.71 1.48
N LYS A 52 -2.28 10.44 1.18
CA LYS A 52 -3.24 10.10 0.11
C LYS A 52 -2.58 10.21 -1.27
N ALA A 53 -1.88 11.33 -1.52
CA ALA A 53 -1.24 11.60 -2.80
C ALA A 53 -0.10 10.61 -3.05
N LEU A 54 0.74 10.38 -2.04
CA LEU A 54 1.85 9.44 -2.16
C LEU A 54 1.37 7.99 -2.34
N GLY A 55 0.36 7.56 -1.58
CA GLY A 55 -0.20 6.22 -1.73
C GLY A 55 -0.84 5.99 -3.12
N LEU A 56 -1.56 6.99 -3.65
CA LEU A 56 -2.12 6.93 -5.01
C LEU A 56 -1.01 6.82 -6.05
N TYR A 57 -0.01 7.69 -5.96
CA TYR A 57 1.15 7.67 -6.85
C TYR A 57 1.83 6.30 -6.88
N MET A 58 2.05 5.70 -5.71
CA MET A 58 2.70 4.40 -5.60
C MET A 58 1.85 3.29 -6.22
N ALA A 59 0.54 3.31 -5.99
CA ALA A 59 -0.38 2.35 -6.60
C ALA A 59 -0.34 2.42 -8.14
N GLU A 60 -0.31 3.62 -8.72
CA GLU A 60 -0.17 3.81 -10.16
C GLU A 60 1.19 3.34 -10.68
N ALA A 61 2.28 3.72 -9.98
CA ALA A 61 3.64 3.38 -10.36
C ALA A 61 3.89 1.87 -10.34
N LEU A 62 3.25 1.13 -9.44
CA LEU A 62 3.41 -0.33 -9.33
C LEU A 62 2.84 -1.09 -10.54
N ASN A 63 1.88 -0.51 -11.26
CA ASN A 63 1.26 -1.14 -12.43
C ASN A 63 2.26 -1.45 -13.55
N LYS A 64 3.32 -0.65 -13.68
CA LYS A 64 4.31 -0.83 -14.75
C LYS A 64 5.19 -2.07 -14.57
N TYR A 65 5.22 -2.62 -13.35
CA TYR A 65 6.07 -3.76 -13.00
C TYR A 65 5.33 -5.11 -13.07
N GLY A 66 4.01 -5.10 -13.31
CA GLY A 66 3.22 -6.34 -13.40
C GLY A 66 3.23 -7.16 -12.11
N ILE A 67 3.22 -6.49 -10.94
CA ILE A 67 3.29 -7.16 -9.64
C ILE A 67 2.10 -8.10 -9.38
N LEU A 68 2.34 -9.19 -8.64
CA LEU A 68 1.32 -10.19 -8.32
C LEU A 68 0.20 -9.63 -7.43
N TYR A 69 0.57 -8.91 -6.36
CA TYR A 69 -0.38 -8.26 -5.48
C TYR A 69 0.23 -7.06 -4.76
N CYS A 70 -0.64 -6.13 -4.36
CA CYS A 70 -0.30 -5.11 -3.37
C CYS A 70 -1.13 -5.32 -2.11
N HIS A 71 -0.45 -5.31 -0.96
CA HIS A 71 -1.03 -5.45 0.36
C HIS A 71 -1.01 -4.09 1.07
N MET A 72 -2.19 -3.52 1.33
CA MET A 72 -2.33 -2.22 1.97
C MET A 72 -2.81 -2.34 3.40
N ALA A 73 -2.02 -1.78 4.32
CA ALA A 73 -2.40 -1.68 5.72
C ALA A 73 -3.31 -0.47 5.94
N LYS A 74 -4.52 -0.71 6.45
CA LYS A 74 -5.38 0.34 6.98
C LYS A 74 -4.77 0.84 8.30
N PRO A 75 -4.72 2.16 8.54
CA PRO A 75 -4.17 2.68 9.79
C PRO A 75 -5.11 2.35 10.94
N ARG A 76 -4.58 1.67 11.95
CA ARG A 76 -5.29 1.33 13.20
C ARG A 76 -5.33 2.52 14.17
N VAL A 77 -4.27 3.32 14.19
CA VAL A 77 -4.04 4.40 15.15
C VAL A 77 -3.28 5.51 14.43
N TYR A 78 -3.69 6.76 14.63
CA TYR A 78 -2.95 7.96 14.20
C TYR A 78 -2.81 8.83 15.45
N ASN A 79 -1.56 9.11 15.85
CA ASN A 79 -1.28 9.87 17.08
C ASN A 79 -1.96 9.34 18.36
N TYR A 80 -2.05 8.02 18.53
CA TYR A 80 -2.72 7.37 19.68
C TYR A 80 -4.25 7.57 19.76
N GLU A 81 -4.86 8.16 18.73
CA GLU A 81 -6.32 8.27 18.56
C GLU A 81 -6.81 7.30 17.47
N GLU A 82 -8.07 6.87 17.56
CA GLU A 82 -8.73 6.15 16.47
C GLU A 82 -8.67 7.01 15.21
N THR A 83 -8.25 6.40 14.10
CA THR A 83 -8.12 7.16 12.87
C THR A 83 -9.48 7.64 12.40
N PRO A 84 -9.62 8.91 11.99
CA PRO A 84 -10.86 9.37 11.40
C PRO A 84 -11.17 8.50 10.18
N GLU A 85 -12.46 8.17 10.02
CA GLU A 85 -13.04 7.41 8.89
C GLU A 85 -12.60 7.94 7.49
N ALA A 86 -12.01 9.14 7.45
CA ALA A 86 -11.50 9.88 6.30
C ALA A 86 -10.30 9.26 5.55
N HIS A 87 -9.64 8.21 6.06
CA HIS A 87 -8.51 7.54 5.39
C HIS A 87 -8.95 6.33 4.57
N SER A 88 -9.66 6.59 3.46
CA SER A 88 -10.10 5.56 2.52
C SER A 88 -8.96 5.07 1.62
N LEU A 89 -8.81 3.74 1.51
CA LEU A 89 -7.93 3.07 0.53
C LEU A 89 -8.57 2.94 -0.87
N LYS A 90 -9.83 3.35 -1.05
CA LYS A 90 -10.57 3.19 -2.32
C LYS A 90 -9.85 3.82 -3.52
N PRO A 91 -9.28 5.04 -3.45
CA PRO A 91 -8.56 5.62 -4.60
C PRO A 91 -7.37 4.76 -5.05
N MET A 92 -6.59 4.23 -4.10
CA MET A 92 -5.44 3.37 -4.38
C MET A 92 -5.88 2.03 -4.97
N ARG A 93 -7.02 1.48 -4.48
CA ARG A 93 -7.60 0.27 -5.06
C ARG A 93 -7.95 0.46 -6.54
N MET A 94 -8.61 1.59 -6.86
CA MET A 94 -9.03 1.91 -8.23
C MET A 94 -7.83 2.16 -9.16
N ALA A 95 -6.73 2.68 -8.64
CA ALA A 95 -5.51 2.94 -9.41
C ALA A 95 -4.68 1.68 -9.70
N LEU A 96 -4.64 0.70 -8.79
CA LEU A 96 -3.85 -0.51 -8.95
C LEU A 96 -4.54 -1.54 -9.87
N ARG A 97 -3.86 -1.90 -10.96
CA ARG A 97 -4.20 -2.98 -11.88
C ARG A 97 -3.61 -4.29 -11.35
N GLY A 98 -4.39 -5.00 -10.55
CA GLY A 98 -3.97 -6.27 -9.97
C GLY A 98 -4.70 -6.62 -8.68
N THR A 99 -4.20 -7.65 -8.00
CA THR A 99 -4.72 -8.12 -6.71
C THR A 99 -4.42 -7.11 -5.62
N PHE A 100 -5.44 -6.72 -4.86
CA PHE A 100 -5.33 -5.72 -3.80
C PHE A 100 -5.84 -6.33 -2.50
N ILE A 101 -4.92 -6.53 -1.56
CA ILE A 101 -5.18 -7.14 -0.27
C ILE A 101 -5.21 -6.01 0.76
N VAL A 102 -6.19 -6.02 1.66
CA VAL A 102 -6.26 -5.06 2.77
C VAL A 102 -6.13 -5.77 4.10
N ASN A 103 -5.37 -5.17 5.03
CA ASN A 103 -5.36 -5.55 6.44
C ASN A 103 -5.79 -4.37 7.31
N GLY A 104 -6.28 -4.66 8.53
CA GLY A 104 -6.64 -3.65 9.53
C GLY A 104 -7.93 -3.98 10.25
N ASP A 105 -7.81 -4.71 11.36
CA ASP A 105 -8.86 -5.06 12.35
C ASP A 105 -10.21 -5.52 11.78
N TYR A 106 -10.22 -6.12 10.58
CA TYR A 106 -11.43 -6.71 10.01
C TYR A 106 -11.85 -7.94 10.82
N GLY A 107 -13.00 -7.85 11.48
CA GLY A 107 -13.71 -9.03 11.97
C GLY A 107 -14.33 -9.82 10.81
N ARG A 108 -14.87 -11.02 11.09
CA ARG A 108 -15.47 -11.90 10.06
C ARG A 108 -16.52 -11.19 9.20
N LYS A 109 -17.37 -10.36 9.81
CA LYS A 109 -18.46 -9.65 9.11
C LYS A 109 -17.89 -8.56 8.18
N ASP A 110 -17.03 -7.70 8.70
CA ASP A 110 -16.49 -6.56 7.94
C ASP A 110 -15.49 -7.03 6.87
N GLY A 111 -14.72 -8.09 7.15
CA GLY A 111 -13.85 -8.75 6.18
C GLY A 111 -14.64 -9.31 5.00
N ASN A 112 -15.74 -10.03 5.26
CA ASN A 112 -16.61 -10.55 4.20
C ASN A 112 -17.25 -9.43 3.37
N MET A 113 -17.70 -8.34 4.00
CA MET A 113 -18.19 -7.16 3.29
C MET A 113 -17.10 -6.55 2.41
N ARG A 114 -15.84 -6.57 2.85
CA ARG A 114 -14.74 -5.97 2.11
C ARG A 114 -14.30 -6.76 0.89
N ILE A 115 -14.44 -8.09 0.93
CA ILE A 115 -14.31 -8.95 -0.26
C ILE A 115 -15.35 -8.53 -1.33
N MET A 116 -16.57 -8.18 -0.89
CA MET A 116 -17.66 -7.76 -1.78
C MET A 116 -17.58 -6.28 -2.24
N LEU A 117 -16.89 -5.41 -1.49
CA LEU A 117 -16.83 -3.94 -1.73
C LEU A 117 -15.51 -3.46 -2.36
N ILE A 118 -14.52 -4.34 -2.52
CA ILE A 118 -13.21 -4.03 -3.14
C ILE A 118 -13.11 -4.60 -4.59
N LEU A 119 -14.11 -5.35 -5.03
CA LEU A 119 -14.44 -5.61 -6.43
C LEU A 119 -15.43 -4.55 -6.94
#